data_AF-A0A484HQF1-F1
#
_entry.id   AF-A0A484HQF1-F1
#
_cell.length_a   1.000
_cell.length_b   1.000
_cell.length_c   1.000
_cell.angle_alpha   90.00
_cell.angle_beta   90.00
_cell.angle_gamma   90.00
#
_symmetry.space_group_name_H-M   'P 1'
#
loop_
_entity.id
_entity.type
_entity.pdbx_description
1 polymer ?
#
loop_
_entity_poly.entity_id
_entity_poly.type
_entity_poly.pdbx_seq_one_letter_code
_entity_poly.pdbx_strand_id
1 'polypeptide(L)'
;MAKKPTRINAAERLRAGACFLFAAVALFFHGCAAAPAPGASDVQEKAAYDRALGRWSRSARVYDGFNLKLMASVTFKSREFRAAYAREYARVYKLPKRDRNKLFSDQRRAAKARHEFVLAAYVPDERENDFSARKSVWKVYLKAPGHAGALKPLEIRKMKRKESFLSHFFPYVTPWKSLYIVRFPATFPDGAPNGPVSLVIAGVGGTAEMTWSVNEKRPAP
;
A
#
# COMPACT_ATOMS: atom_id res chain seq x y z
N MET A 1 -23.67 35.39 -86.60
CA MET A 1 -24.95 36.06 -86.27
C MET A 1 -25.17 35.96 -84.77
N ALA A 2 -25.23 37.11 -84.10
CA ALA A 2 -25.19 37.21 -82.63
C ALA A 2 -26.58 37.01 -82.01
N LYS A 3 -26.66 36.20 -80.95
CA LYS A 3 -27.79 36.13 -80.03
C LYS A 3 -27.36 36.70 -78.68
N LYS A 4 -28.11 37.68 -78.19
CA LYS A 4 -27.97 38.35 -76.88
C LYS A 4 -28.63 37.47 -75.78
N PRO A 5 -28.60 37.87 -74.49
CA PRO A 5 -27.81 37.26 -73.42
C PRO A 5 -28.66 36.55 -72.35
N THR A 6 -28.03 35.84 -71.41
CA THR A 6 -28.70 35.44 -70.16
C THR A 6 -27.81 35.76 -68.97
N ARG A 7 -28.34 36.60 -68.07
CA ARG A 7 -27.79 36.91 -66.75
C ARG A 7 -27.87 35.67 -65.86
N ILE A 8 -26.84 35.42 -65.06
CA ILE A 8 -26.95 34.49 -63.93
C ILE A 8 -26.65 35.25 -62.64
N ASN A 9 -27.60 35.12 -61.71
CA ASN A 9 -27.72 35.80 -60.43
C ASN A 9 -26.82 35.20 -59.35
N ALA A 10 -26.20 36.11 -58.58
CA ALA A 10 -25.94 36.22 -57.14
C ALA A 10 -26.01 35.03 -56.13
N ALA A 11 -26.34 33.79 -56.47
CA ALA A 11 -26.66 32.75 -55.47
C ALA A 11 -25.51 31.78 -55.10
N GLU A 12 -24.36 31.81 -55.77
CA GLU A 12 -23.33 30.77 -55.58
C GLU A 12 -22.07 31.20 -54.82
N ARG A 13 -22.02 32.42 -54.29
CA ARG A 13 -20.83 32.92 -53.58
C ARG A 13 -20.70 32.49 -52.12
N LEU A 14 -21.65 31.72 -51.57
CA LEU A 14 -21.72 31.47 -50.12
C LEU A 14 -21.48 30.01 -49.68
N ARG A 15 -20.95 29.13 -50.54
CA ARG A 15 -20.65 27.73 -50.16
C ARG A 15 -19.18 27.32 -50.17
N ALA A 16 -18.26 28.19 -50.54
CA ALA A 16 -16.83 27.85 -50.60
C ALA A 16 -15.97 28.42 -49.46
N GLY A 17 -16.55 29.22 -48.53
CA GLY A 17 -15.78 29.92 -47.49
C GLY A 17 -15.76 29.28 -46.10
N ALA A 18 -16.64 28.31 -45.82
CA ALA A 18 -16.86 27.84 -44.44
C ALA A 18 -16.14 26.54 -44.06
N CYS A 19 -15.62 25.76 -45.02
CA CYS A 19 -14.95 24.48 -44.72
C CYS A 19 -13.42 24.56 -44.59
N PHE A 20 -12.78 25.67 -44.99
CA PHE A 20 -11.32 25.79 -44.90
C PHE A 20 -10.81 26.48 -43.62
N LEU A 21 -11.69 27.11 -42.84
CA LEU A 21 -11.32 27.81 -41.60
C LEU A 21 -11.43 26.97 -40.32
N PHE A 22 -12.07 25.80 -40.37
CA PHE A 22 -12.13 24.88 -39.21
C PHE A 22 -11.04 23.81 -39.20
N ALA A 23 -10.35 23.57 -40.31
CA ALA A 23 -9.27 22.57 -40.38
C ALA A 23 -7.88 23.12 -39.98
N ALA A 24 -7.70 24.45 -39.96
CA ALA A 24 -6.40 25.06 -39.71
C ALA A 24 -6.10 25.37 -38.22
N VAL A 25 -7.10 25.31 -37.32
CA VAL A 25 -6.92 25.66 -35.90
C VAL A 25 -6.65 24.43 -35.01
N ALA A 26 -6.80 23.20 -35.54
CA ALA A 26 -6.66 21.97 -34.75
C ALA A 26 -5.23 21.41 -34.64
N LEU A 27 -4.22 22.03 -35.27
CA LEU A 27 -2.83 21.50 -35.31
C LEU A 27 -1.85 22.16 -34.32
N PHE A 28 -2.28 23.17 -33.55
CA PHE A 28 -1.40 23.89 -32.62
C PHE A 28 -1.42 23.40 -31.16
N PHE A 29 -2.12 22.31 -30.85
CA PHE A 29 -1.96 21.62 -29.56
C PHE A 29 -0.98 20.45 -29.67
N HIS A 30 0.20 20.69 -30.25
CA HIS A 30 1.36 19.85 -29.97
C HIS A 30 1.86 20.21 -28.57
N GLY A 31 1.16 19.69 -27.55
CA GLY A 31 1.60 19.77 -26.17
C GLY A 31 3.01 19.18 -26.10
N CYS A 32 4.00 20.01 -25.80
CA CYS A 32 5.34 19.55 -25.45
C CYS A 32 5.19 18.59 -24.27
N ALA A 33 5.28 17.29 -24.55
CA ALA A 33 5.55 16.28 -23.54
C ALA A 33 6.99 16.53 -23.06
N ALA A 34 7.15 17.46 -22.12
CA ALA A 34 8.43 17.70 -21.47
C ALA A 34 8.89 16.38 -20.84
N ALA A 35 10.09 15.93 -21.21
CA ALA A 35 10.68 14.75 -20.61
C ALA A 35 10.74 14.97 -19.09
N PRO A 36 10.35 13.97 -18.27
CA PRO A 36 10.38 14.11 -16.82
C PRO A 36 11.80 14.48 -16.37
N ALA A 37 11.89 15.45 -15.45
CA ALA A 37 13.18 15.86 -14.89
C ALA A 37 13.94 14.66 -14.32
N PRO A 38 15.29 14.64 -14.40
CA PRO A 38 16.09 13.59 -13.77
C PRO A 38 15.68 13.39 -12.31
N GLY A 39 15.31 12.15 -11.94
CA GLY A 39 14.85 11.81 -10.59
C GLY A 39 13.35 12.02 -10.31
N ALA A 40 12.57 12.53 -11.25
CA ALA A 40 11.12 12.65 -11.09
C ALA A 40 10.44 11.28 -10.90
N SER A 41 10.92 10.24 -11.60
CA SER A 41 10.48 8.85 -11.39
C SER A 41 10.74 8.38 -9.96
N ASP A 42 11.89 8.75 -9.40
CA ASP A 42 12.33 8.29 -8.08
C ASP A 42 11.49 8.93 -6.98
N VAL A 43 11.20 10.22 -7.11
CA VAL A 43 10.29 10.94 -6.21
C VAL A 43 8.89 10.34 -6.26
N GLN A 44 8.40 10.02 -7.47
CA GLN A 44 7.08 9.42 -7.64
C GLN A 44 6.98 8.01 -7.04
N GLU A 45 8.01 7.17 -7.23
CA GLU A 45 8.05 5.82 -6.65
C GLU A 45 8.09 5.86 -5.13
N LYS A 46 8.92 6.73 -4.54
CA LYS A 46 8.97 6.92 -3.08
C LYS A 46 7.62 7.42 -2.55
N ALA A 47 7.02 8.42 -3.20
CA ALA A 47 5.71 8.92 -2.80
C ALA A 47 4.62 7.84 -2.89
N ALA A 48 4.69 6.95 -3.89
CA ALA A 48 3.78 5.81 -4.00
C ALA A 48 3.99 4.79 -2.87
N TYR A 49 5.23 4.58 -2.45
CA TYR A 49 5.55 3.79 -1.27
C TYR A 49 5.00 4.42 0.01
N ASP A 50 5.26 5.70 0.25
CA ASP A 50 4.84 6.41 1.46
C ASP A 50 3.30 6.43 1.59
N ARG A 51 2.57 6.63 0.48
CA ARG A 51 1.11 6.49 0.44
C ARG A 51 0.65 5.07 0.80
N ALA A 52 1.29 4.05 0.25
CA ALA A 52 0.94 2.66 0.56
C ALA A 52 1.24 2.33 2.03
N LEU A 53 2.38 2.78 2.56
CA LEU A 53 2.75 2.62 3.96
C LEU A 53 1.72 3.29 4.87
N GLY A 54 1.37 4.56 4.62
CA GLY A 54 0.34 5.26 5.39
C GLY A 54 -1.03 4.57 5.34
N ARG A 55 -1.46 4.14 4.15
CA ARG A 55 -2.74 3.43 3.97
C ARG A 55 -2.80 2.14 4.79
N TRP A 56 -1.70 1.40 4.83
CA TRP A 56 -1.65 0.06 5.43
C TRP A 56 -1.02 0.02 6.82
N SER A 57 -0.66 1.18 7.41
CA SER A 57 -0.17 1.29 8.78
C SER A 57 -1.25 1.81 9.73
N ARG A 58 -1.31 1.25 10.93
CA ARG A 58 -2.13 1.73 12.06
C ARG A 58 -1.25 1.85 13.30
N SER A 59 -1.68 2.64 14.27
CA SER A 59 -1.00 2.73 15.56
C SER A 59 -2.03 2.80 16.67
N ALA A 60 -1.69 2.23 17.81
CA ALA A 60 -2.53 2.21 19.00
C ALA A 60 -1.66 2.39 20.25
N ARG A 61 -2.28 2.91 21.31
CA ARG A 61 -1.67 3.02 22.63
C ARG A 61 -2.64 2.47 23.67
N VAL A 62 -2.10 1.81 24.68
CA VAL A 62 -2.88 1.31 25.82
C VAL A 62 -2.38 2.00 27.07
N TYR A 63 -3.30 2.52 27.87
CA TYR A 63 -3.05 3.20 29.12
C TYR A 63 -3.83 2.55 30.25
N ASP A 64 -3.29 2.68 31.46
CA ASP A 64 -3.91 2.31 32.73
C ASP A 64 -3.75 3.52 33.67
N GLY A 65 -4.82 4.30 33.81
CA GLY A 65 -4.73 5.67 34.30
C GLY A 65 -3.76 6.50 33.44
N PHE A 66 -2.72 7.05 34.05
CA PHE A 66 -1.66 7.80 33.36
C PHE A 66 -0.48 6.93 32.93
N ASN A 67 -0.48 5.63 33.29
CA ASN A 67 0.61 4.73 32.96
C ASN A 67 0.44 4.18 31.55
N LEU A 68 1.42 4.45 30.68
CA LEU A 68 1.51 3.78 29.40
C LEU A 68 1.79 2.29 29.61
N LYS A 69 1.03 1.41 28.95
CA LYS A 69 1.26 -0.05 28.97
C LYS A 69 1.78 -0.57 27.65
N LEU A 70 1.34 0.01 26.52
CA LEU A 70 1.75 -0.40 25.19
C LEU A 70 1.70 0.77 24.21
N MET A 71 2.71 0.88 23.36
CA MET A 71 2.64 1.63 22.10
C MET A 71 2.92 0.66 20.95
N ALA A 72 1.99 0.53 20.02
CA ALA A 72 2.13 -0.33 18.85
C ALA A 72 1.92 0.45 17.56
N SER A 73 2.75 0.18 16.56
CA SER A 73 2.58 0.62 15.18
C SER A 73 2.67 -0.60 14.28
N VAL A 74 1.64 -0.84 13.47
CA VAL A 74 1.50 -2.08 12.72
C VAL A 74 1.20 -1.80 11.26
N THR A 75 1.99 -2.40 10.37
CA THR A 75 1.71 -2.42 8.93
C THR A 75 1.18 -3.77 8.50
N PHE A 76 -0.01 -3.81 7.90
CA PHE A 76 -0.50 -5.01 7.22
C PHE A 76 0.16 -5.13 5.83
N LYS A 77 0.82 -6.26 5.56
CA LYS A 77 1.47 -6.51 4.27
C LYS A 77 0.49 -7.03 3.22
N SER A 78 -0.48 -6.17 2.89
CA SER A 78 -1.43 -6.38 1.80
C SER A 78 -0.71 -6.58 0.45
N ARG A 79 -1.43 -7.10 -0.55
CA ARG A 79 -0.89 -7.25 -1.91
C ARG A 79 -0.39 -5.92 -2.47
N GLU A 80 -1.13 -4.84 -2.26
CA GLU A 80 -0.76 -3.50 -2.71
C GLU A 80 0.48 -2.98 -1.99
N PHE A 81 0.54 -3.09 -0.67
CA PHE A 81 1.69 -2.68 0.11
C PHE A 81 2.94 -3.44 -0.33
N ARG A 82 2.83 -4.75 -0.52
CA ARG A 82 3.94 -5.60 -0.98
C ARG A 82 4.44 -5.19 -2.37
N ALA A 83 3.55 -4.81 -3.27
CA ALA A 83 3.94 -4.31 -4.59
C ALA A 83 4.66 -2.96 -4.50
N ALA A 84 4.18 -2.05 -3.65
CA ALA A 84 4.85 -0.76 -3.42
C ALA A 84 6.21 -0.94 -2.76
N TYR A 85 6.30 -1.79 -1.73
CA TYR A 85 7.55 -2.17 -1.07
C TYR A 85 8.55 -2.79 -2.06
N ALA A 86 8.11 -3.69 -2.93
CA ALA A 86 8.99 -4.32 -3.92
C ALA A 86 9.56 -3.31 -4.93
N ARG A 87 8.75 -2.34 -5.39
CA ARG A 87 9.22 -1.23 -6.24
C ARG A 87 10.29 -0.41 -5.51
N GLU A 88 9.96 0.06 -4.33
CA GLU A 88 10.85 0.92 -3.56
C GLU A 88 12.15 0.22 -3.17
N TYR A 89 12.08 -1.05 -2.77
CA TYR A 89 13.27 -1.85 -2.49
C TYR A 89 14.12 -2.03 -3.74
N ALA A 90 13.52 -2.37 -4.88
CA ALA A 90 14.26 -2.51 -6.13
C ALA A 90 14.94 -1.20 -6.56
N ARG A 91 14.28 -0.05 -6.34
CA ARG A 91 14.80 1.28 -6.62
C ARG A 91 15.99 1.64 -5.74
N VAL A 92 15.82 1.56 -4.42
CA VAL A 92 16.86 1.91 -3.42
C VAL A 92 18.11 1.06 -3.60
N TYR A 93 17.95 -0.24 -3.84
CA TYR A 93 19.06 -1.17 -4.02
C TYR A 93 19.50 -1.33 -5.49
N LYS A 94 18.94 -0.54 -6.41
CA LYS A 94 19.23 -0.57 -7.86
C LYS A 94 19.27 -2.00 -8.42
N LEU A 95 18.26 -2.81 -8.05
CA LEU A 95 18.25 -4.23 -8.36
C LEU A 95 18.21 -4.48 -9.88
N PRO A 96 19.01 -5.43 -10.41
CA PRO A 96 18.90 -5.88 -11.78
C PRO A 96 17.49 -6.40 -12.11
N LYS A 97 17.11 -6.37 -13.39
CA LYS A 97 15.78 -6.79 -13.86
C LYS A 97 15.40 -8.19 -13.36
N ARG A 98 16.34 -9.14 -13.35
CA ARG A 98 16.14 -10.51 -12.86
C ARG A 98 15.74 -10.54 -11.37
N ASP A 99 16.52 -9.88 -10.52
CA ASP A 99 16.31 -9.89 -9.07
C ASP A 99 15.06 -9.12 -8.68
N ARG A 100 14.78 -8.03 -9.40
CA ARG A 100 13.51 -7.32 -9.31
C ARG A 100 12.35 -8.27 -9.61
N ASN A 101 12.36 -8.95 -10.75
CA ASN A 101 11.27 -9.86 -11.12
C ASN A 101 11.08 -10.99 -10.08
N LYS A 102 12.18 -11.52 -9.55
CA LYS A 102 12.15 -12.50 -8.46
C LYS A 102 11.49 -11.92 -7.20
N LEU A 103 11.92 -10.73 -6.75
CA LEU A 103 11.34 -10.05 -5.59
C LEU A 103 9.83 -9.85 -5.74
N PHE A 104 9.35 -9.38 -6.90
CA PHE A 104 7.92 -9.22 -7.15
C PHE A 104 7.15 -10.54 -7.13
N SER A 105 7.73 -11.60 -7.73
CA SER A 105 7.15 -12.95 -7.69
C SER A 105 7.03 -13.47 -6.26
N ASP A 106 8.10 -13.33 -5.47
CA ASP A 106 8.15 -13.76 -4.08
C ASP A 106 7.14 -12.99 -3.23
N GLN A 107 7.04 -11.67 -3.41
CA GLN A 107 6.04 -10.84 -2.72
C GLN A 107 4.61 -11.24 -3.09
N ARG A 108 4.32 -11.54 -4.36
CA ARG A 108 3.00 -12.01 -4.80
C ARG A 108 2.65 -13.37 -4.21
N ARG A 109 3.59 -14.31 -4.18
CA ARG A 109 3.40 -15.63 -3.55
C ARG A 109 3.14 -15.49 -2.05
N ALA A 110 3.94 -14.67 -1.36
CA ALA A 110 3.78 -14.41 0.06
C ALA A 110 2.43 -13.77 0.41
N ALA A 111 1.90 -12.88 -0.44
CA ALA A 111 0.58 -12.29 -0.26
C ALA A 111 -0.56 -13.33 -0.25
N LYS A 112 -0.41 -14.43 -1.02
CA LYS A 112 -1.39 -15.52 -1.07
C LYS A 112 -1.21 -16.53 0.07
N ALA A 113 0.03 -16.75 0.49
CA ALA A 113 0.37 -17.86 1.39
C ALA A 113 -0.06 -17.61 2.85
N ARG A 114 0.01 -16.37 3.32
CA ARG A 114 -0.17 -15.99 4.74
C ARG A 114 -0.60 -14.53 4.88
N HIS A 115 -1.35 -14.22 5.94
CA HIS A 115 -1.47 -12.84 6.41
C HIS A 115 -0.22 -12.47 7.21
N GLU A 116 0.47 -11.39 6.83
CA GLU A 116 1.72 -10.97 7.46
C GLU A 116 1.62 -9.50 7.89
N PHE A 117 2.09 -9.23 9.09
CA PHE A 117 2.12 -7.90 9.69
C PHE A 117 3.54 -7.55 10.13
N VAL A 118 3.92 -6.28 9.97
CA VAL A 118 5.11 -5.71 10.58
C VAL A 118 4.68 -4.95 11.83
N LEU A 119 5.00 -5.48 13.00
CA LEU A 119 4.65 -4.89 14.30
C LEU A 119 5.88 -4.23 14.91
N ALA A 120 5.79 -2.94 15.19
CA ALA A 120 6.75 -2.22 16.02
C ALA A 120 6.09 -1.88 17.35
N ALA A 121 6.61 -2.42 18.45
CA ALA A 121 6.00 -2.31 19.76
C ALA A 121 7.00 -1.80 20.80
N TYR A 122 6.51 -0.97 21.71
CA TYR A 122 7.20 -0.57 22.93
C TYR A 122 6.30 -0.85 24.13
N VAL A 123 6.87 -1.50 25.12
CA VAL A 123 6.27 -1.76 26.43
C VAL A 123 7.25 -1.20 27.46
N PRO A 124 6.82 -0.34 28.41
CA PRO A 124 7.75 0.28 29.36
C PRO A 124 8.49 -0.72 30.26
N ASP A 125 7.84 -1.80 30.67
CA ASP A 125 8.54 -2.90 31.34
C ASP A 125 9.27 -3.75 30.30
N GLU A 126 10.61 -3.70 30.31
CA GLU A 126 11.45 -4.45 29.38
C GLU A 126 11.25 -5.97 29.48
N ARG A 127 10.90 -6.49 30.67
CA ARG A 127 10.65 -7.93 30.89
C ARG A 127 9.39 -8.39 30.15
N GLU A 128 8.47 -7.46 29.90
CA GLU A 128 7.23 -7.70 29.17
C GLU A 128 7.33 -7.31 27.69
N ASN A 129 8.40 -6.62 27.29
CA ASN A 129 8.63 -6.13 25.91
C ASN A 129 9.20 -7.22 24.97
N ASP A 130 8.66 -8.44 25.06
CA ASP A 130 8.96 -9.51 24.11
C ASP A 130 7.73 -10.31 23.68
N PHE A 131 7.15 -9.90 22.55
CA PHE A 131 6.01 -10.56 21.91
C PHE A 131 6.35 -11.94 21.33
N SER A 132 7.63 -12.27 21.14
CA SER A 132 8.07 -13.57 20.63
C SER A 132 8.33 -14.61 21.73
N ALA A 133 8.33 -14.19 22.99
CA ALA A 133 8.54 -15.09 24.11
C ALA A 133 7.38 -16.09 24.26
N ARG A 134 7.70 -17.35 24.53
CA ARG A 134 6.69 -18.43 24.74
C ARG A 134 5.67 -18.07 25.82
N LYS A 135 6.11 -17.39 26.88
CA LYS A 135 5.28 -16.90 27.99
C LYS A 135 5.11 -15.37 27.97
N SER A 136 5.07 -14.75 26.78
CA SER A 136 4.74 -13.33 26.64
C SER A 136 3.41 -13.00 27.34
N VAL A 137 3.37 -11.89 28.10
CA VAL A 137 2.15 -11.35 28.70
C VAL A 137 1.21 -10.75 27.65
N TRP A 138 1.77 -10.36 26.49
CA TRP A 138 1.02 -9.89 25.33
C TRP A 138 0.72 -11.04 24.37
N LYS A 139 -0.55 -11.17 24.00
CA LYS A 139 -1.05 -12.10 22.99
C LYS A 139 -1.53 -11.31 21.78
N VAL A 140 -1.26 -11.84 20.60
CA VAL A 140 -1.67 -11.22 19.32
C VAL A 140 -2.66 -12.15 18.64
N TYR A 141 -3.73 -11.59 18.08
CA TYR A 141 -4.77 -12.31 17.38
C TYR A 141 -5.20 -11.59 16.11
N LEU A 142 -5.73 -12.34 15.15
CA LEU A 142 -6.37 -11.79 13.95
C LEU A 142 -7.86 -12.14 13.96
N LYS A 143 -8.71 -11.13 13.85
CA LYS A 143 -10.17 -11.26 13.77
C LYS A 143 -10.65 -10.78 12.40
N ALA A 144 -11.78 -11.33 11.96
CA ALA A 144 -12.51 -10.86 10.79
C ALA A 144 -14.02 -11.03 11.06
N PRO A 145 -14.87 -10.12 10.58
CA PRO A 145 -16.33 -10.26 10.69
C PRO A 145 -16.84 -11.55 10.05
N GLY A 146 -17.87 -12.14 10.64
CA GLY A 146 -18.49 -13.38 10.13
C GLY A 146 -17.74 -14.67 10.45
N HIS A 147 -16.64 -14.61 11.20
CA HIS A 147 -15.89 -15.78 11.65
C HIS A 147 -16.04 -15.97 13.16
N ALA A 148 -16.26 -17.22 13.61
CA ALA A 148 -16.61 -17.54 14.99
C ALA A 148 -15.43 -17.39 15.98
N GLY A 149 -14.19 -17.18 15.49
CA GLY A 149 -13.00 -17.15 16.34
C GLY A 149 -11.87 -16.26 15.82
N ALA A 150 -10.96 -15.93 16.74
CA ALA A 150 -9.74 -15.20 16.43
C ALA A 150 -8.59 -16.17 16.08
N LEU A 151 -7.85 -15.90 15.02
CA LEU A 151 -6.67 -16.69 14.66
C LEU A 151 -5.50 -16.34 15.57
N LYS A 152 -4.80 -17.39 16.01
CA LYS A 152 -3.50 -17.27 16.64
C LYS A 152 -2.42 -17.16 15.56
N PRO A 153 -1.32 -16.44 15.82
CA PRO A 153 -0.21 -16.36 14.89
C PRO A 153 0.47 -17.73 14.80
N LEU A 154 0.89 -18.09 13.60
CA LEU A 154 1.78 -19.22 13.35
C LEU A 154 3.20 -18.92 13.85
N GLU A 155 3.59 -17.65 13.76
CA GLU A 155 4.92 -17.18 14.11
C GLU A 155 4.85 -15.71 14.51
N ILE A 156 5.50 -15.37 15.64
CA ILE A 156 5.92 -14.00 15.97
C ILE A 156 7.44 -14.04 16.04
N ARG A 157 8.12 -13.39 15.10
CA ARG A 157 9.58 -13.37 15.04
C ARG A 157 10.12 -11.97 15.16
N LYS A 158 10.98 -11.76 16.16
CA LYS A 158 11.72 -10.51 16.34
C LYS A 158 12.67 -10.30 15.14
N MET A 159 12.68 -9.09 14.61
CA MET A 159 13.57 -8.68 13.52
C MET A 159 14.59 -7.69 14.02
N LYS A 160 15.86 -7.93 13.68
CA LYS A 160 16.94 -6.95 13.83
C LYS A 160 17.25 -6.36 12.46
N ARG A 161 17.18 -5.04 12.35
CA ARG A 161 17.50 -4.29 11.12
C ARG A 161 18.29 -3.04 11.51
N LYS A 162 19.14 -2.58 10.59
CA LYS A 162 19.88 -1.32 10.76
C LYS A 162 18.93 -0.14 10.74
N GLU A 163 19.28 0.92 11.46
CA GLU A 163 18.49 2.15 11.54
C GLU A 163 18.26 2.79 10.17
N SER A 164 19.24 2.76 9.27
CA SER A 164 19.08 3.26 7.89
C SER A 164 17.98 2.53 7.10
N PHE A 165 17.83 1.22 7.31
CA PHE A 165 16.75 0.45 6.71
C PHE A 165 15.40 0.82 7.34
N LEU A 166 15.37 0.97 8.66
CA LEU A 166 14.14 1.27 9.40
C LEU A 166 13.63 2.67 9.12
N SER A 167 14.49 3.69 9.19
CA SER A 167 14.13 5.08 8.87
C SER A 167 13.60 5.25 7.44
N HIS A 168 14.09 4.44 6.49
CA HIS A 168 13.62 4.47 5.10
C HIS A 168 12.29 3.75 4.88
N PHE A 169 12.18 2.48 5.30
CA PHE A 169 11.01 1.64 5.01
C PHE A 169 9.94 1.69 6.11
N PHE A 170 10.32 1.96 7.34
CA PHE A 170 9.40 1.97 8.48
C PHE A 170 9.72 3.14 9.42
N PRO A 171 9.58 4.41 8.96
CA PRO A 171 9.98 5.61 9.72
C PRO A 171 9.28 5.76 11.08
N TYR A 172 8.17 5.05 11.32
CA TYR A 172 7.50 5.01 12.62
C TYR A 172 8.21 4.15 13.67
N VAL A 173 9.26 3.41 13.29
CA VAL A 173 10.07 2.56 14.18
C VAL A 173 11.14 3.42 14.83
N THR A 174 10.95 3.69 16.12
CA THR A 174 11.92 4.39 16.96
C THR A 174 12.90 3.39 17.59
N PRO A 175 14.08 3.82 18.08
CA PRO A 175 15.05 2.94 18.75
C PRO A 175 14.46 2.13 19.93
N TRP A 176 13.46 2.68 20.60
CA TRP A 176 12.77 2.05 21.75
C TRP A 176 11.76 0.96 21.35
N LYS A 177 11.40 0.85 20.06
CA LYS A 177 10.42 -0.14 19.59
C LYS A 177 11.12 -1.41 19.14
N SER A 178 10.72 -2.54 19.69
CA SER A 178 11.06 -3.85 19.16
C SER A 178 10.23 -4.13 17.89
N LEU A 179 10.89 -4.60 16.84
CA LEU A 179 10.27 -4.91 15.56
C LEU A 179 10.02 -6.41 15.41
N TYR A 180 8.85 -6.77 14.90
CA TYR A 180 8.41 -8.15 14.73
C TYR A 180 7.76 -8.37 13.36
N ILE A 181 7.89 -9.59 12.84
CA ILE A 181 6.99 -10.12 11.83
C ILE A 181 6.00 -11.04 12.52
N VAL A 182 4.71 -10.75 12.33
CA VAL A 182 3.62 -11.60 12.82
C VAL A 182 2.95 -12.24 11.61
N ARG A 183 2.82 -13.57 11.63
CA ARG A 183 2.23 -14.35 10.53
C ARG A 183 1.02 -15.13 11.02
N PHE A 184 -0.05 -15.10 10.24
CA PHE A 184 -1.26 -15.88 10.46
C PHE A 184 -1.52 -16.80 9.25
N PRO A 185 -2.35 -17.84 9.41
CA PRO A 185 -2.88 -18.62 8.29
C PRO A 185 -3.52 -17.72 7.22
N ALA A 186 -3.62 -18.18 5.97
CA ALA A 186 -4.23 -17.41 4.87
C ALA A 186 -5.77 -17.43 4.86
N THR A 187 -6.36 -18.36 5.61
CA THR A 187 -7.79 -18.58 5.73
C THR A 187 -8.14 -18.77 7.21
N PHE A 188 -9.34 -18.35 7.57
CA PHE A 188 -9.94 -18.76 8.83
C PHE A 188 -10.45 -20.21 8.67
N PRO A 189 -10.66 -20.95 9.78
CA PRO A 189 -11.30 -22.27 9.74
C PRO A 189 -12.59 -22.28 8.92
N ASP A 190 -13.37 -21.21 9.02
CA ASP A 190 -14.68 -21.08 8.37
C ASP A 190 -14.61 -20.42 6.98
N GLY A 191 -13.40 -20.20 6.42
CA GLY A 191 -13.21 -19.68 5.07
C GLY A 191 -12.31 -18.44 4.95
N ALA A 192 -12.25 -17.84 3.77
CA ALA A 192 -11.50 -16.62 3.53
C ALA A 192 -12.23 -15.38 4.11
N PRO A 193 -11.51 -14.42 4.71
CA PRO A 193 -12.15 -13.23 5.24
C PRO A 193 -12.69 -12.35 4.11
N ASN A 194 -14.01 -12.16 4.10
CA ASN A 194 -14.71 -11.25 3.19
C ASN A 194 -15.05 -9.96 3.94
N GLY A 195 -14.04 -9.15 4.25
CA GLY A 195 -14.25 -7.93 5.02
C GLY A 195 -12.99 -7.35 5.64
N PRO A 196 -13.13 -6.34 6.52
CA PRO A 196 -12.01 -5.80 7.25
C PRO A 196 -11.38 -6.86 8.15
N VAL A 197 -10.06 -6.78 8.31
CA VAL A 197 -9.33 -7.63 9.26
C VAL A 197 -8.86 -6.77 10.42
N SER A 198 -9.00 -7.28 11.64
CA SER A 198 -8.58 -6.62 12.88
C SER A 198 -7.44 -7.40 13.52
N LEU A 199 -6.31 -6.73 13.75
CA LEU A 199 -5.25 -7.26 14.61
C LEU A 199 -5.51 -6.78 16.03
N VAL A 200 -5.63 -7.72 16.95
CA VAL A 200 -5.85 -7.48 18.38
C VAL A 200 -4.60 -7.84 19.14
N ILE A 201 -4.11 -6.92 19.95
CA ILE A 201 -3.02 -7.13 20.91
C ILE A 201 -3.63 -7.03 22.29
N ALA A 202 -3.66 -8.12 23.04
CA ALA A 202 -4.26 -8.19 24.37
C ALA A 202 -3.25 -8.63 25.42
N GLY A 203 -3.29 -8.03 26.59
CA GLY A 203 -2.47 -8.40 27.75
C GLY A 203 -3.13 -7.94 29.05
N VAL A 204 -2.47 -8.20 30.18
CA VAL A 204 -2.98 -7.80 31.50
C VAL A 204 -3.17 -6.27 31.58
N GLY A 205 -2.27 -5.51 30.94
CA GLY A 205 -2.35 -4.05 30.90
C GLY A 205 -3.39 -3.46 29.94
N GLY A 206 -4.20 -4.29 29.26
CA GLY A 206 -5.29 -3.85 28.39
C GLY A 206 -5.22 -4.41 26.96
N THR A 207 -6.05 -3.86 26.07
CA THR A 207 -6.21 -4.34 24.70
C THR A 207 -6.10 -3.21 23.68
N ALA A 208 -5.34 -3.43 22.61
CA ALA A 208 -5.30 -2.58 21.43
C ALA A 208 -5.87 -3.34 20.23
N GLU A 209 -6.78 -2.71 19.48
CA GLU A 209 -7.32 -3.24 18.24
C GLU A 209 -7.04 -2.27 17.09
N MET A 210 -6.59 -2.81 15.96
CA MET A 210 -6.30 -2.06 14.74
C MET A 210 -6.95 -2.77 13.56
N THR A 211 -7.69 -2.02 12.74
CA THR A 211 -8.50 -2.59 11.67
C THR A 211 -8.06 -2.06 10.30
N TRP A 212 -8.04 -2.96 9.30
CA TRP A 212 -7.75 -2.65 7.90
C TRP A 212 -8.89 -3.13 7.00
N SER A 213 -9.38 -2.24 6.15
CA SER A 213 -10.33 -2.60 5.09
C SER A 213 -9.60 -3.35 3.98
N VAL A 214 -9.84 -4.66 3.89
CA VAL A 214 -9.30 -5.50 2.82
C VAL A 214 -10.34 -5.56 1.70
N ASN A 215 -10.33 -4.56 0.82
CA ASN A 215 -11.09 -4.62 -0.43
C ASN A 215 -10.36 -5.54 -1.44
N GLU A 216 -10.21 -6.82 -1.12
CA GLU A 216 -9.73 -7.82 -2.07
C GLU A 216 -10.93 -8.55 -2.67
N LYS A 217 -11.32 -8.18 -3.91
CA LYS A 217 -11.92 -9.17 -4.81
C LYS A 217 -10.85 -10.21 -5.10
N ARG A 218 -10.74 -11.23 -4.25
CA ARG A 218 -9.87 -12.38 -4.48
C ARG A 218 -10.50 -13.19 -5.63
N PRO A 219 -9.80 -13.44 -6.74
CA PRO A 219 -10.31 -14.37 -7.74
C PRO A 219 -10.44 -15.75 -7.09
N ALA A 220 -11.56 -16.42 -7.36
CA ALA A 220 -11.83 -17.79 -6.93
C ALA A 220 -10.67 -18.72 -7.32
N PRO A 221 -10.43 -19.81 -6.56
CA PRO A 221 -9.34 -20.75 -6.80
C PRO A 221 -9.30 -21.28 -8.24
#